data_AF-A0A485LAK2-F1
#
_entry.id   AF-A0A485LAK2-F1
#
_cell.length_a   1.000
_cell.length_b   1.000
_cell.length_c   1.000
_cell.angle_alpha   90.00
_cell.angle_beta   90.00
_cell.angle_gamma   90.00
#
_symmetry.space_group_name_H-M   'P 1'
#
loop_
_entity.id
_entity.type
_entity.pdbx_description
1 polymer ?
#
loop_
_entity_poly.entity_id
_entity_poly.type
_entity_poly.pdbx_seq_one_letter_code
_entity_poly.pdbx_strand_id
1 'polypeptide(L)'
;MFAGFQPMSMPAPEPSPEEKRVMDAIKQEAENLMHMQGQMRQICFSKCVHRFREGDLDMGESSCDDRCVGKYLQAYYKLSQYMPQLQEKIAKEAPLTKPTDLFHY
;
A
#
# COMPACT_ATOMS: atom_id res chain seq x y z
N MET A 1 39.85 -1.83 -33.30
CA MET A 1 38.81 -1.88 -34.34
C MET A 1 37.64 -2.73 -33.84
N PHE A 2 36.81 -2.20 -32.94
CA PHE A 2 35.47 -2.74 -32.68
C PHE A 2 34.51 -1.54 -32.74
N ALA A 3 33.83 -1.42 -33.88
CA ALA A 3 32.84 -0.38 -34.12
C ALA A 3 31.64 -0.60 -33.19
N GLY A 4 31.19 0.49 -32.58
CA GLY A 4 30.12 0.51 -31.58
C GLY A 4 28.80 -0.03 -32.10
N PHE A 5 28.15 -0.83 -31.26
CA PHE A 5 26.75 -1.20 -31.39
C PHE A 5 25.96 -0.23 -30.50
N GLN A 6 25.43 0.84 -31.09
CA GLN A 6 24.55 1.77 -30.38
C GLN A 6 23.11 1.38 -30.72
N PRO A 7 22.32 0.85 -29.77
CA PRO A 7 20.93 0.52 -30.04
C PRO A 7 20.15 1.83 -30.25
N MET A 8 19.56 2.01 -31.44
CA MET A 8 18.63 3.11 -31.66
C MET A 8 17.38 2.88 -30.80
N SER A 9 17.17 3.75 -29.82
CA SER A 9 15.91 3.83 -29.10
C SER A 9 14.85 4.44 -30.02
N MET A 10 13.89 3.64 -30.48
CA MET A 10 12.68 4.18 -31.11
C MET A 10 11.83 4.86 -30.03
N PRO A 11 11.28 6.07 -30.28
CA PRO A 11 10.32 6.66 -29.37
C PRO A 11 9.04 5.81 -29.41
N ALA A 12 8.65 5.26 -28.27
CA ALA A 12 7.36 4.59 -28.13
C ALA A 12 6.23 5.57 -28.49
N PRO A 13 5.16 5.12 -29.15
CA PRO A 13 3.99 5.96 -29.41
C PRO A 13 3.45 6.51 -28.08
N GLU A 14 3.19 7.82 -28.05
CA GLU A 14 2.53 8.46 -26.90
C GLU A 14 1.17 7.81 -26.67
N PRO A 15 0.87 7.32 -25.45
CA PRO A 15 -0.40 6.66 -25.19
C PRO A 15 -1.56 7.63 -25.39
N SER A 16 -2.65 7.14 -25.98
CA SER A 16 -3.89 7.89 -26.12
C SER A 16 -4.40 8.39 -24.75
N PRO A 17 -5.24 9.43 -24.70
CA PRO A 17 -5.79 9.93 -23.43
C PRO A 17 -6.54 8.84 -22.63
N GLU A 18 -7.15 7.88 -23.31
CA GLU A 18 -7.81 6.73 -22.69
C GLU A 18 -6.81 5.74 -22.11
N GLU A 19 -5.74 5.39 -22.85
CA GLU A 19 -4.65 4.57 -22.33
C GLU A 19 -3.98 5.22 -21.11
N LYS A 20 -3.75 6.54 -21.13
CA LYS A 20 -3.18 7.28 -19.99
C LYS A 20 -4.03 7.08 -18.72
N ARG A 21 -5.37 7.20 -18.83
CA ARG A 21 -6.29 6.98 -17.69
C ARG A 21 -6.24 5.55 -17.16
N VAL A 22 -6.22 4.55 -18.05
CA VAL A 22 -6.12 3.15 -17.65
C VAL A 22 -4.78 2.88 -16.96
N MET A 23 -3.69 3.40 -17.50
CA MET A 23 -2.36 3.26 -16.90
C MET A 23 -2.29 3.92 -15.53
N ASP A 24 -2.91 5.08 -15.35
CA ASP A 24 -2.94 5.77 -14.05
C ASP A 24 -3.80 5.02 -13.03
N ALA A 25 -4.92 4.42 -13.45
CA ALA A 25 -5.72 3.54 -12.58
C ALA A 25 -4.92 2.30 -12.12
N ILE A 26 -4.20 1.65 -13.04
CA ILE A 26 -3.35 0.49 -12.72
C ILE A 26 -2.23 0.89 -11.74
N LYS A 27 -1.58 2.03 -11.96
CA LYS A 27 -0.55 2.53 -11.04
C LYS A 27 -1.12 2.76 -9.65
N GLN A 28 -2.30 3.38 -9.55
CA GLN A 28 -2.94 3.64 -8.28
C GLN A 28 -3.28 2.34 -7.54
N GLU A 29 -3.80 1.34 -8.23
CA GLU A 29 -4.03 0.01 -7.64
C GLU A 29 -2.73 -0.63 -7.15
N ALA A 30 -1.65 -0.53 -7.94
CA ALA A 30 -0.34 -1.07 -7.56
C ALA A 30 0.23 -0.38 -6.31
N GLU A 31 0.18 0.95 -6.26
CA GLU A 31 0.62 1.75 -5.11
C GLU A 31 -0.17 1.39 -3.84
N ASN A 32 -1.48 1.21 -3.96
CA ASN A 32 -2.33 0.80 -2.85
C ASN A 32 -1.92 -0.58 -2.30
N LEU A 33 -1.68 -1.54 -3.20
CA LEU A 33 -1.23 -2.88 -2.82
C LEU A 33 0.15 -2.86 -2.17
N MET A 34 1.08 -2.05 -2.70
CA MET A 34 2.42 -1.88 -2.12
C MET A 34 2.35 -1.25 -0.73
N HIS A 35 1.51 -0.22 -0.55
CA HIS A 35 1.30 0.42 0.74
C HIS A 35 0.74 -0.58 1.78
N MET A 36 -0.31 -1.32 1.40
CA MET A 36 -0.91 -2.35 2.23
C MET A 36 0.13 -3.41 2.63
N GLN A 37 0.92 -3.89 1.67
CA GLN A 37 1.97 -4.88 1.91
C GLN A 37 3.05 -4.33 2.85
N GLY A 38 3.45 -3.06 2.70
CA GLY A 38 4.42 -2.39 3.57
C GLY A 38 3.95 -2.32 5.02
N GLN A 39 2.71 -1.89 5.25
CA GLN A 39 2.11 -1.83 6.58
C GLN A 39 1.97 -3.24 7.20
N MET A 40 1.48 -4.20 6.42
CA MET A 40 1.35 -5.60 6.85
C MET A 40 2.68 -6.18 7.33
N ARG A 41 3.75 -6.00 6.55
CA ARG A 41 5.10 -6.49 6.92
C ARG A 41 5.57 -5.90 8.23
N GLN A 42 5.44 -4.58 8.43
CA GLN A 42 5.86 -3.92 9.68
C GLN A 42 5.07 -4.43 10.89
N ILE A 43 3.76 -4.58 10.75
CA ILE A 43 2.89 -5.05 11.83
C ILE A 43 3.18 -6.50 12.19
N CYS A 44 3.30 -7.40 11.20
CA CYS A 44 3.56 -8.81 11.49
C CYS A 44 4.97 -9.04 12.00
N PHE A 45 5.97 -8.34 11.47
CA PHE A 45 7.33 -8.38 12.00
C PHE A 45 7.37 -7.95 13.47
N SER A 46 6.77 -6.80 13.82
CA SER A 46 6.75 -6.31 15.21
C SER A 46 5.97 -7.19 16.18
N LYS A 47 4.96 -7.94 15.70
CA LYS A 47 4.13 -8.83 16.54
C LYS A 47 4.71 -10.23 16.71
N CYS A 48 5.36 -10.76 15.68
CA CYS A 48 5.70 -12.17 15.60
C CYS A 48 7.20 -12.45 15.70
N VAL A 49 8.06 -11.49 15.33
CA VAL A 49 9.52 -11.69 15.37
C VAL A 49 10.07 -11.06 16.63
N HIS A 50 10.56 -11.91 17.54
CA HIS A 50 11.06 -11.46 18.84
C HIS A 50 12.39 -12.09 19.25
N ARG A 51 12.89 -13.09 18.51
CA ARG A 51 14.22 -13.69 18.77
C ARG A 51 15.16 -13.47 17.58
N PHE A 52 16.14 -12.59 17.77
CA PHE A 52 17.16 -12.29 16.75
C PHE A 52 18.45 -13.08 16.98
N ARG A 53 18.36 -14.41 17.13
CA ARG A 53 19.53 -15.28 17.34
C ARG A 53 20.03 -15.92 16.05
N GLU A 54 19.13 -16.16 15.12
CA GLU A 54 19.36 -16.83 13.84
C GLU A 54 18.73 -15.99 12.72
N GLY A 55 19.11 -16.23 11.46
CA GLY A 55 18.59 -15.48 10.30
C GLY A 55 17.21 -15.94 9.82
N ASP A 56 16.76 -17.10 10.30
CA ASP A 56 15.51 -17.75 9.92
C ASP A 56 14.48 -17.65 11.04
N LEU A 57 13.20 -17.71 10.66
CA LEU A 57 12.08 -17.73 11.61
C LEU A 57 11.96 -19.12 12.24
N ASP A 58 11.86 -19.18 13.56
CA ASP A 58 11.52 -20.42 14.26
C ASP A 58 10.08 -20.87 13.88
N MET A 59 9.76 -22.15 14.09
CA MET A 59 8.43 -22.72 13.84
C MET A 59 7.31 -21.89 14.49
N GLY A 60 7.55 -21.36 15.70
CA GLY A 60 6.61 -20.51 16.41
C GLY A 60 6.40 -19.14 15.75
N GLU A 61 7.47 -18.50 15.27
CA GLU A 61 7.44 -17.21 14.60
C GLU A 61 6.81 -17.34 13.20
N SER A 62 7.17 -18.38 12.44
CA SER A 62 6.56 -18.72 11.15
C SER A 62 5.05 -18.93 11.27
N SER A 63 4.61 -19.76 12.23
CA SER A 63 3.19 -19.99 12.48
C SER A 63 2.45 -18.74 12.97
N CYS A 64 3.15 -17.83 13.68
CA CYS A 64 2.59 -16.54 14.08
C CYS A 64 2.39 -15.63 12.87
N ASP A 65 3.38 -15.56 11.98
CA ASP A 65 3.37 -14.71 10.79
C ASP A 65 2.18 -15.05 9.88
N ASP A 66 1.97 -16.33 9.58
CA ASP A 66 0.82 -16.80 8.78
C ASP A 66 -0.53 -16.35 9.38
N ARG A 67 -0.69 -16.51 10.70
CA ARG A 67 -1.90 -16.08 11.41
C ARG A 67 -2.03 -14.56 11.44
N CYS A 68 -0.91 -13.84 11.52
CA CYS A 68 -0.91 -12.38 11.49
C CYS A 68 -1.38 -11.85 10.14
N VAL A 69 -0.82 -12.36 9.05
CA VAL A 69 -1.23 -12.01 7.68
C VAL A 69 -2.71 -12.27 7.48
N GLY A 70 -3.21 -13.45 7.89
CA GLY A 70 -4.63 -13.77 7.81
C GLY A 70 -5.52 -12.78 8.58
N LYS A 71 -5.15 -12.42 9.81
CA LYS A 71 -5.89 -11.41 10.60
C LYS A 71 -5.80 -10.00 10.01
N TYR A 72 -4.64 -9.62 9.49
CA TYR A 72 -4.44 -8.32 8.86
C TYR A 72 -5.36 -8.17 7.64
N LEU A 73 -5.39 -9.17 6.75
CA LEU A 73 -6.27 -9.14 5.58
C LEU A 73 -7.75 -9.10 5.99
N GLN A 74 -8.16 -9.89 7.00
CA GLN A 74 -9.52 -9.81 7.52
C GLN A 74 -9.88 -8.41 8.04
N ALA A 75 -8.97 -7.74 8.75
CA ALA A 75 -9.18 -6.38 9.22
C ALA A 75 -9.22 -5.38 8.06
N TYR A 76 -8.31 -5.53 7.08
CA TYR A 76 -8.25 -4.69 5.89
C TYR A 76 -9.55 -4.78 5.07
N TYR A 77 -10.08 -5.98 4.83
CA TYR A 77 -11.35 -6.15 4.12
C TYR A 77 -12.54 -5.55 4.86
N LYS A 78 -12.59 -5.69 6.19
CA LYS A 78 -13.63 -5.01 6.98
C LYS A 78 -13.50 -3.50 6.83
N LEU A 79 -12.30 -2.96 6.98
CA LEU A 79 -12.04 -1.53 6.81
C LEU A 79 -12.48 -1.04 5.43
N SER A 80 -12.16 -1.77 4.36
CA SER A 80 -12.55 -1.37 3.00
C SER A 80 -14.06 -1.32 2.79
N GLN A 81 -14.84 -2.16 3.51
CA GLN A 81 -16.31 -2.11 3.48
C GLN A 81 -16.88 -0.91 4.26
N TYR A 82 -16.23 -0.51 5.36
CA TYR A 82 -16.69 0.60 6.19
C TYR A 82 -16.23 1.98 5.67
N MET A 83 -15.11 2.05 4.94
CA MET A 83 -14.54 3.32 4.46
C MET A 83 -15.50 4.18 3.64
N PRO A 84 -16.28 3.65 2.67
CA PRO A 84 -17.24 4.45 1.91
C PRO A 84 -18.33 5.06 2.81
N GLN A 85 -18.81 4.29 3.79
CA GLN A 85 -19.83 4.75 4.74
C GLN A 85 -19.27 5.86 5.64
N LEU A 86 -18.01 5.73 6.05
CA LEU A 86 -17.32 6.73 6.84
C LEU A 86 -17.07 8.01 6.03
N GLN A 87 -16.69 7.91 4.76
CA GLN A 87 -16.53 9.06 3.86
C GLN A 87 -17.82 9.84 3.69
N GLU A 88 -18.95 9.15 3.54
CA GLU A 88 -20.27 9.80 3.46
C GLU A 88 -20.62 10.54 4.76
N LYS A 89 -20.34 9.93 5.92
CA LYS A 89 -20.54 10.58 7.22
C LYS A 89 -19.64 11.80 7.40
N ILE A 90 -18.34 11.67 7.10
CA ILE A 90 -17.38 12.79 7.16
C ILE A 90 -17.81 13.92 6.23
N ALA A 91 -18.25 13.61 5.01
CA ALA A 91 -18.72 14.63 4.05
C ALA A 91 -19.98 15.36 4.52
N LYS A 92 -20.87 14.69 5.28
CA LYS A 92 -22.07 15.30 5.86
C LYS A 92 -21.80 16.07 7.16
N GLU A 93 -20.81 15.64 7.94
CA GLU A 93 -20.44 16.24 9.22
C GLU A 93 -19.41 17.38 9.09
N ALA A 94 -18.92 17.69 7.89
CA ALA A 94 -17.96 18.76 7.67
C ALA A 94 -18.62 20.09 7.24
N PRO A 95 -18.92 21.04 8.15
CA PRO A 95 -18.45 22.39 7.94
C PRO A 95 -16.93 22.38 8.15
N LEU A 96 -16.20 23.01 7.24
CA LEU A 96 -14.78 23.35 7.33
C LEU A 96 -14.34 23.64 8.77
N THR A 97 -13.79 22.67 9.51
CA THR A 97 -13.04 23.00 10.72
C THR A 97 -11.80 23.71 10.22
N LYS A 98 -11.74 25.02 10.45
CA LYS A 98 -10.61 25.84 10.06
C LYS A 98 -9.36 25.24 10.72
N PRO A 99 -8.18 25.32 10.07
CA PRO A 99 -6.93 24.82 10.64
C PRO A 99 -6.61 25.34 12.06
N THR A 100 -7.26 26.43 12.47
CA THR A 100 -7.15 27.05 13.80
C THR A 100 -7.71 26.21 14.95
N ASP A 101 -8.58 25.24 14.69
CA ASP A 101 -9.24 24.48 15.77
C ASP A 101 -8.43 23.24 16.22
N LEU A 102 -7.31 22.96 15.54
CA LEU A 102 -6.39 21.86 15.89
C LEU A 102 -5.30 22.27 16.91
N PHE A 103 -5.20 23.55 17.27
CA PHE A 103 -4.22 24.07 18.24
C PHE A 103 -4.86 25.08 19.22
N HIS A 104 -6.01 24.74 19.78
CA HIS A 104 -6.42 25.37 21.03
C HIS A 104 -5.85 24.57 22.20
N TYR A 105 -5.03 25.28 23.00
CA TYR A 105 -4.31 24.82 24.19
C TYR A 105 -5.22 24.19 25.24
#